data_AF-A0A3P3Y9U2-F1
#
_entry.id   AF-A0A3P3Y9U2-F1
#
_cell.length_a   1.000
_cell.length_b   1.000
_cell.length_c   1.000
_cell.angle_alpha   90.00
_cell.angle_beta   90.00
_cell.angle_gamma   90.00
#
_symmetry.space_group_name_H-M   'P 1'
#
loop_
_entity.id
_entity.type
_entity.pdbx_description
1 polymer ?
#
loop_
_entity_poly.entity_id
_entity_poly.type
_entity_poly.pdbx_seq_one_letter_code
_entity_poly.pdbx_strand_id
1 'polypeptide(L)'
;MKTSETCAICLDGVRKRGGSALKCGHRFHRECLDAQFETGLQHLDSGSRMTFAFLTCPTCRMAIGRSDSPSTRVNVALELQEQVNRLKKAIDIDATPDKLAFYRCHRCRKAFFGGIIDCEPADAQVQVNAADVVCSSCAGSGRVKCKQHGLEYLEYKCRYCCTGIAAFFCGGTTHFCTRCHTFGFNARAQPCPEDSTCVFYGKHPSRARNGKDEYLLGCAACAGSTRAVHVSSQ
;
A
#
# COMPACT_ATOMS: atom_id res chain seq x y z
N MET A 1 9.57 39.77 -12.47
CA MET A 1 8.70 38.62 -12.84
C MET A 1 7.28 39.15 -12.97
N LYS A 2 6.63 39.03 -14.13
CA LYS A 2 5.26 39.55 -14.32
C LYS A 2 4.30 38.69 -13.50
N THR A 3 3.69 39.25 -12.46
CA THR A 3 2.62 38.59 -11.72
C THR A 3 1.40 38.43 -12.64
N SER A 4 1.05 37.20 -12.99
CA SER A 4 -0.17 36.90 -13.74
C SER A 4 -1.38 37.48 -13.03
N GLU A 5 -2.20 38.26 -13.75
CA GLU A 5 -3.45 38.81 -13.21
C GLU A 5 -4.60 37.80 -13.30
N THR A 6 -4.40 36.68 -14.00
CA THR A 6 -5.35 35.58 -14.15
C THR A 6 -4.89 34.34 -13.40
N CYS A 7 -5.85 33.59 -12.88
CA CYS A 7 -5.66 32.33 -12.19
C CYS A 7 -5.49 31.22 -13.23
N ALA A 8 -4.35 30.53 -13.29
CA ALA A 8 -4.14 29.49 -14.31
C ALA A 8 -4.95 28.20 -14.09
N ILE A 9 -5.77 28.12 -13.03
CA ILE A 9 -6.63 26.96 -12.73
C ILE A 9 -8.04 27.17 -13.30
N CYS A 10 -8.65 28.33 -13.07
CA CYS A 10 -10.01 28.65 -13.53
C CYS A 10 -10.06 29.69 -14.65
N LEU A 11 -8.92 30.29 -14.99
CA LEU A 11 -8.74 31.33 -16.02
C LEU A 11 -9.36 32.71 -15.67
N ASP A 12 -9.97 32.87 -14.50
CA ASP A 12 -10.53 34.14 -14.03
C ASP A 12 -9.49 35.08 -13.41
N GLY A 13 -9.82 36.36 -13.32
CA GLY A 13 -8.97 37.38 -12.68
C GLY A 13 -8.75 37.14 -11.18
N VAL A 14 -7.49 37.07 -10.74
CA VAL A 14 -7.10 36.80 -9.34
C VAL A 14 -7.47 37.95 -8.40
N ARG A 15 -7.39 39.20 -8.88
CA ARG A 15 -7.66 40.40 -8.08
C ARG A 15 -9.10 40.50 -7.59
N LYS A 16 -10.07 40.00 -8.37
CA LYS A 16 -11.51 40.18 -8.08
C LYS A 16 -12.01 39.30 -6.92
N ARG A 17 -11.42 38.12 -6.71
CA ARG A 17 -11.86 37.14 -5.70
C ARG A 17 -10.85 36.93 -4.56
N GLY A 18 -9.76 37.69 -4.56
CA GLY A 18 -8.63 37.48 -3.65
C GLY A 18 -7.82 36.24 -4.03
N GLY A 19 -6.50 36.30 -3.83
CA GLY A 19 -5.62 35.19 -4.16
C GLY A 19 -4.35 35.18 -3.33
N SER A 20 -3.91 33.96 -2.97
CA SER A 20 -2.68 33.73 -2.25
C SER A 20 -1.53 33.57 -3.24
N ALA A 21 -0.39 34.21 -2.94
CA ALA A 21 0.84 34.00 -3.67
C ALA A 21 1.55 32.77 -3.11
N LEU A 22 2.00 31.89 -4.00
CA LEU A 22 2.97 30.86 -3.66
C LEU A 22 4.37 31.50 -3.54
N LYS A 23 5.32 30.79 -2.93
CA LYS A 23 6.74 31.18 -2.83
C LYS A 23 7.39 31.44 -4.18
N CYS A 24 6.93 30.77 -5.24
CA CYS A 24 7.38 31.03 -6.61
C CYS A 24 6.85 32.35 -7.19
N GLY A 25 6.09 33.16 -6.43
CA GLY A 25 5.56 34.46 -6.84
C GLY A 25 4.29 34.41 -7.68
N HIS A 26 3.85 33.24 -8.14
CA HIS A 26 2.58 33.06 -8.85
C HIS A 26 1.38 33.13 -7.90
N ARG A 27 0.29 33.73 -8.37
CA ARG A 27 -0.94 33.97 -7.59
C ARG A 27 -2.10 33.16 -8.15
N PHE A 28 -2.90 32.59 -7.25
CA PHE A 28 -4.09 31.80 -7.58
C PHE A 28 -5.20 32.14 -6.59
N HIS A 29 -6.47 31.91 -6.99
CA HIS A 29 -7.56 31.92 -6.01
C HIS A 29 -7.33 30.81 -4.99
N ARG A 30 -7.61 31.09 -3.72
CA ARG A 30 -7.42 30.11 -2.65
C ARG A 30 -8.29 28.87 -2.85
N GLU A 31 -9.55 29.07 -3.25
CA GLU A 31 -10.49 28.01 -3.60
C GLU A 31 -9.98 27.11 -4.74
N CYS A 32 -9.35 27.69 -5.76
CA CYS A 32 -8.80 26.92 -6.88
C CYS A 32 -7.59 26.08 -6.45
N LEU A 33 -6.71 26.61 -5.59
CA LEU A 33 -5.62 25.83 -5.02
C LEU A 33 -6.13 24.71 -4.12
N ASP A 34 -7.12 25.01 -3.27
CA ASP A 34 -7.73 24.00 -2.40
C ASP A 34 -8.39 22.87 -3.22
N ALA A 35 -9.11 23.22 -4.29
CA ALA A 35 -9.69 22.26 -5.23
C ALA A 35 -8.61 21.41 -5.94
N GLN A 36 -7.49 22.01 -6.35
CA GLN A 36 -6.35 21.28 -6.91
C GLN A 36 -5.81 20.23 -5.93
N PHE A 37 -5.63 20.59 -4.65
CA PHE A 37 -5.16 19.65 -3.64
C PHE A 37 -6.19 18.56 -3.32
N GLU A 38 -7.47 18.93 -3.30
CA GLU A 38 -8.57 17.99 -3.06
C GLU A 38 -8.67 16.94 -4.16
N THR A 39 -8.72 17.35 -5.43
CA THR A 39 -8.70 16.44 -6.58
C THR A 39 -7.45 15.54 -6.56
N GLY A 40 -6.29 16.12 -6.20
CA GLY A 40 -5.05 15.37 -6.03
C GLY A 40 -5.15 14.27 -4.97
N LEU A 41 -5.69 14.57 -3.79
CA LEU A 41 -5.90 13.58 -2.74
C LEU A 41 -6.93 12.51 -3.13
N GLN A 42 -8.01 12.90 -3.80
CA GLN A 42 -9.00 11.95 -4.33
C GLN A 42 -8.36 10.98 -5.33
N HIS A 43 -7.45 11.45 -6.19
CA HIS A 43 -6.66 10.59 -7.08
C HIS A 43 -5.74 9.64 -6.30
N LEU A 44 -5.11 10.09 -5.20
CA LEU A 44 -4.32 9.18 -4.36
C LEU A 44 -5.18 8.11 -3.67
N ASP A 45 -6.48 8.36 -3.54
CA ASP A 45 -7.45 7.50 -2.85
C ASP A 45 -8.26 6.61 -3.78
N SER A 46 -8.19 6.83 -5.10
CA SER A 46 -8.94 6.08 -6.11
C SER A 46 -8.39 4.67 -6.38
N GLY A 47 -7.28 4.29 -5.73
CA GLY A 47 -6.55 3.07 -6.06
C GLY A 47 -5.65 3.21 -7.29
N SER A 48 -5.62 4.37 -7.93
CA SER A 48 -4.71 4.66 -9.04
C SER A 48 -3.26 4.80 -8.56
N ARG A 49 -2.34 4.67 -9.52
CA ARG A 49 -0.92 4.96 -9.29
C ARG A 49 -0.77 6.38 -8.74
N MET A 50 -0.02 6.52 -7.66
CA MET A 50 0.24 7.81 -7.03
C MET A 50 1.01 8.73 -7.98
N THR A 51 0.49 9.94 -8.13
CA THR A 51 1.21 11.04 -8.78
C THR A 51 1.12 12.27 -7.88
N PHE A 52 2.12 13.13 -7.93
CA PHE A 52 2.19 14.33 -7.08
C PHE A 52 2.22 15.62 -7.91
N ALA A 53 1.74 15.57 -9.15
CA ALA A 53 1.71 16.74 -10.03
C ALA A 53 0.91 17.91 -9.43
N PHE A 54 -0.11 17.61 -8.63
CA PHE A 54 -0.92 18.59 -7.90
C PHE A 54 -0.17 19.30 -6.76
N LEU A 55 1.05 18.86 -6.39
CA LEU A 55 1.95 19.56 -5.47
C LEU A 55 2.93 20.49 -6.20
N THR A 56 2.63 20.87 -7.44
CA THR A 56 3.45 21.81 -8.21
C THR A 56 2.63 23.01 -8.64
N CYS A 57 3.30 24.17 -8.77
CA CYS A 57 2.68 25.38 -9.27
C CYS A 57 2.16 25.14 -10.70
N PRO A 58 0.87 25.40 -10.99
CA PRO A 58 0.31 25.21 -12.34
C PRO A 58 1.01 26.01 -13.44
N THR A 59 1.67 27.11 -13.09
CA THR A 59 2.36 27.98 -14.05
C THR A 59 3.81 27.57 -14.29
N CYS A 60 4.60 27.36 -13.24
CA CYS A 60 6.06 27.17 -13.36
C CYS A 60 6.57 25.81 -12.89
N ARG A 61 5.68 24.93 -12.41
CA ARG A 61 6.00 23.59 -11.89
C ARG A 61 6.90 23.55 -10.65
N MET A 62 7.29 24.70 -10.07
CA MET A 62 7.98 24.71 -8.77
C MET A 62 7.12 24.04 -7.71
N ALA A 63 7.76 23.25 -6.83
CA ALA A 63 7.09 22.53 -5.77
C ALA A 63 6.38 23.48 -4.79
N ILE A 64 5.18 23.07 -4.36
CA ILE A 64 4.39 23.75 -3.35
C ILE A 64 4.68 23.08 -2.00
N GLY A 65 5.10 23.87 -1.00
CA GLY A 65 5.46 23.38 0.32
C GLY A 65 4.45 23.76 1.41
N ARG A 66 4.71 23.31 2.64
CA ARG A 66 3.86 23.56 3.83
C ARG A 66 3.62 25.04 4.12
N SER A 67 4.59 25.89 3.80
CA SER A 67 4.51 27.35 3.98
C SER A 67 3.58 28.04 2.97
N ASP A 68 3.33 27.41 1.82
CA ASP A 68 2.48 27.99 0.76
C ASP A 68 0.99 27.80 1.05
N SER A 69 0.65 26.71 1.73
CA SER A 69 -0.69 26.45 2.23
C SER A 69 -0.60 25.56 3.47
N PRO A 70 -0.90 26.08 4.68
CA PRO A 70 -0.81 25.34 5.93
C PRO A 70 -1.97 24.34 6.11
N SER A 71 -2.60 23.90 5.02
CA SER A 71 -3.73 22.98 5.08
C SER A 71 -3.27 21.56 5.39
N THR A 72 -4.04 20.85 6.21
CA THR A 72 -3.83 19.44 6.52
C THR A 72 -3.73 18.59 5.25
N ARG A 73 -4.43 18.98 4.18
CA ARG A 73 -4.41 18.27 2.89
C ARG A 73 -3.02 18.28 2.26
N VAL A 74 -2.36 19.44 2.24
CA VAL A 74 -1.00 19.61 1.70
C VAL A 74 0.01 18.82 2.55
N ASN A 75 -0.14 18.85 3.87
CA ASN A 75 0.72 18.08 4.77
C ASN A 75 0.64 16.57 4.50
N VAL A 76 -0.57 16.02 4.36
CA VAL A 76 -0.78 14.58 4.05
C VAL A 76 -0.13 14.22 2.71
N ALA A 77 -0.31 15.05 1.68
CA ALA A 77 0.25 14.78 0.37
C ALA A 77 1.80 14.85 0.36
N LEU A 78 2.39 15.81 1.07
CA LEU A 78 3.85 15.91 1.23
C LEU A 78 4.43 14.73 2.02
N GLU A 79 3.76 14.29 3.09
CA GLU A 79 4.16 13.10 3.84
C GLU A 79 4.14 11.84 2.97
N LEU A 80 3.12 11.69 2.13
CA LEU A 80 3.05 10.59 1.16
C LEU A 80 4.16 10.67 0.11
N GLN A 81 4.48 11.86 -0.38
CA GLN A 81 5.59 12.07 -1.32
C GLN A 81 6.93 11.69 -0.69
N GLU A 82 7.16 12.07 0.57
CA GLU A 82 8.35 11.67 1.31
C GLU A 82 8.43 10.15 1.52
N GLN A 83 7.30 9.49 1.84
CA GLN A 83 7.25 8.03 1.95
C GLN A 83 7.65 7.36 0.64
N VAL A 84 7.10 7.82 -0.49
CA VAL A 84 7.46 7.32 -1.83
C VAL A 84 8.94 7.53 -2.10
N ASN A 85 9.50 8.70 -1.79
CA ASN A 85 10.93 8.98 -1.97
C ASN A 85 11.82 8.05 -1.14
N ARG A 86 11.41 7.73 0.11
CA ARG A 86 12.12 6.76 0.94
C ARG A 86 12.05 5.35 0.36
N LEU A 87 10.87 4.94 -0.12
CA LEU A 87 10.69 3.64 -0.75
C LEU A 87 11.52 3.52 -2.03
N LYS A 88 11.53 4.54 -2.90
CA LYS A 88 12.36 4.57 -4.11
C LYS A 88 13.84 4.33 -3.81
N LYS A 89 14.37 4.93 -2.74
CA LYS A 89 15.77 4.74 -2.31
C LYS A 89 16.05 3.35 -1.74
N ALA A 90 15.03 2.69 -1.18
CA ALA A 90 15.17 1.37 -0.56
C ALA A 90 14.96 0.21 -1.55
N ILE A 91 14.38 0.50 -2.72
CA ILE A 91 14.18 -0.49 -3.78
C ILE A 91 15.49 -0.61 -4.56
N ASP A 92 16.28 -1.62 -4.23
CA ASP A 92 17.53 -1.97 -4.92
C ASP A 92 17.23 -2.79 -6.19
N ILE A 93 16.62 -2.12 -7.17
CA ILE A 93 16.32 -2.71 -8.48
C ILE A 93 16.87 -1.77 -9.55
N ASP A 94 17.54 -2.33 -10.55
CA ASP A 94 18.02 -1.62 -11.74
C ASP A 94 16.85 -1.21 -12.66
N ALA A 95 15.96 -0.38 -12.12
CA ALA A 95 14.79 0.15 -12.77
C ALA A 95 14.83 1.68 -12.69
N THR A 96 14.48 2.34 -13.78
CA THR A 96 14.37 3.80 -13.77
C THR A 96 13.29 4.23 -12.76
N PRO A 97 13.47 5.32 -11.99
CA PRO A 97 12.52 5.74 -10.96
C PRO A 97 11.07 5.97 -11.45
N ASP A 98 10.90 6.18 -12.75
CA ASP A 98 9.61 6.40 -13.42
C ASP A 98 8.90 5.10 -13.80
N LYS A 99 9.62 3.96 -13.76
CA LYS A 99 9.08 2.61 -13.92
C LYS A 99 8.58 1.98 -12.62
N LEU A 100 8.70 2.66 -11.47
CA LEU A 100 8.21 2.16 -10.19
C LEU A 100 6.77 2.63 -9.93
N ALA A 101 5.85 1.70 -9.68
CA ALA A 101 4.47 2.01 -9.32
C ALA A 101 4.31 2.06 -7.79
N PHE A 102 3.70 3.15 -7.30
CA PHE A 102 3.36 3.33 -5.89
C PHE A 102 1.86 3.59 -5.74
N TYR A 103 1.30 3.11 -4.64
CA TYR A 103 -0.12 3.20 -4.35
C TYR A 103 -0.32 3.59 -2.89
N ARG A 104 -1.47 4.21 -2.59
CA ARG A 104 -1.86 4.50 -1.21
C ARG A 104 -2.71 3.36 -0.69
N CYS A 105 -2.29 2.76 0.42
CA CYS A 105 -3.04 1.67 1.02
C CYS A 105 -4.42 2.15 1.51
N HIS A 106 -5.49 1.48 1.12
CA HIS A 106 -6.85 1.79 1.55
C HIS A 106 -7.01 1.72 3.09
N ARG A 107 -6.36 0.75 3.74
CA ARG A 107 -6.50 0.51 5.19
C ARG A 107 -5.67 1.47 6.05
N CYS A 108 -4.34 1.46 5.89
CA CYS A 108 -3.45 2.26 6.76
C CYS A 108 -3.08 3.62 6.18
N ARG A 109 -3.51 3.93 4.94
CA ARG A 109 -3.32 5.21 4.25
C ARG A 109 -1.87 5.58 3.95
N LYS A 110 -0.91 4.67 4.16
CA LYS A 110 0.51 4.81 3.83
C LYS A 110 0.79 4.44 2.38
N ALA A 111 1.83 5.03 1.80
CA ALA A 111 2.33 4.64 0.49
C ALA A 111 3.01 3.26 0.55
N PHE A 112 2.91 2.49 -0.54
CA PHE A 112 3.63 1.24 -0.71
C PHE A 112 4.01 1.01 -2.18
N PHE A 113 5.02 0.17 -2.40
CA PHE A 113 5.47 -0.23 -3.73
C PHE A 113 4.59 -1.34 -4.28
N GLY A 114 4.04 -1.15 -5.48
CA GLY A 114 3.13 -2.09 -6.13
C GLY A 114 3.72 -2.81 -7.34
N GLY A 115 5.02 -2.68 -7.61
CA GLY A 115 5.70 -3.35 -8.71
C GLY A 115 6.29 -2.39 -9.76
N ILE A 116 6.94 -2.99 -10.77
CA ILE A 116 7.55 -2.28 -11.90
C ILE A 116 6.53 -2.22 -13.05
N ILE A 117 6.45 -1.09 -13.74
CA ILE A 117 5.44 -0.77 -14.77
C ILE A 117 5.68 -1.52 -16.10
N ASP A 118 6.76 -2.30 -16.24
CA ASP A 118 7.15 -3.01 -17.48
C ASP A 118 6.21 -4.17 -17.89
N CYS A 119 4.98 -4.25 -17.37
CA CYS A 119 4.03 -5.34 -17.65
C CYS A 119 2.58 -4.91 -17.96
N GLU A 120 2.27 -3.64 -18.23
CA GLU A 120 0.90 -3.22 -18.59
C GLU A 120 0.83 -2.58 -20.00
N PRO A 121 -0.04 -3.06 -20.91
CA PRO A 121 -0.38 -2.30 -22.11
C PRO A 121 -1.07 -0.99 -21.70
N ALA A 122 -0.68 0.11 -22.36
CA ALA A 122 -1.07 1.49 -22.02
C ALA A 122 -2.60 1.77 -21.98
N ASP A 123 -3.41 0.84 -22.49
CA ASP A 123 -4.84 1.04 -22.76
C ASP A 123 -5.77 0.14 -21.92
N ALA A 124 -5.24 -0.65 -20.99
CA ALA A 124 -6.07 -1.43 -20.06
C ALA A 124 -6.51 -0.55 -18.89
N GLN A 125 -7.61 0.18 -19.05
CA GLN A 125 -8.34 0.80 -17.93
C GLN A 125 -9.00 -0.30 -17.09
N VAL A 126 -8.21 -1.10 -16.39
CA VAL A 126 -8.73 -1.98 -15.35
C VAL A 126 -9.21 -1.06 -14.24
N GLN A 127 -10.52 -0.96 -14.06
CA GLN A 127 -11.10 -0.30 -12.89
C GLN A 127 -10.71 -1.12 -11.66
N VAL A 128 -9.62 -0.71 -11.02
CA VAL A 128 -9.17 -1.30 -9.77
C VAL A 128 -10.05 -0.70 -8.66
N ASN A 129 -10.77 -1.55 -7.94
CA ASN A 129 -11.52 -1.09 -6.77
C ASN A 129 -10.54 -0.57 -5.71
N ALA A 130 -10.67 0.71 -5.35
CA ALA A 130 -9.80 1.35 -4.37
C ALA A 130 -9.70 0.57 -3.04
N ALA A 131 -10.77 -0.14 -2.64
CA ALA A 131 -10.80 -0.94 -1.43
C ALA A 131 -9.82 -2.12 -1.45
N ASP A 132 -9.50 -2.63 -2.64
CA ASP A 132 -8.62 -3.79 -2.85
C ASP A 132 -7.14 -3.39 -2.91
N VAL A 133 -6.84 -2.08 -2.99
CA VAL A 133 -5.48 -1.55 -3.04
C VAL A 133 -4.91 -1.44 -1.62
N VAL A 134 -4.29 -2.53 -1.15
CA VAL A 134 -3.72 -2.63 0.19
C VAL A 134 -2.23 -3.01 0.16
N CYS A 135 -1.42 -2.40 1.03
CA CYS A 135 0.00 -2.73 1.11
C CYS A 135 0.22 -4.15 1.64
N SER A 136 1.37 -4.78 1.38
CA SER A 136 1.67 -6.14 1.87
C SER A 136 1.53 -6.27 3.38
N SER A 137 1.86 -5.20 4.12
CA SER A 137 1.62 -5.17 5.56
C SER A 137 0.13 -5.25 5.85
N CYS A 138 -0.75 -4.51 5.17
CA CYS A 138 -2.20 -4.49 5.38
C CYS A 138 -2.95 -5.69 4.78
N ALA A 139 -2.50 -6.19 3.63
CA ALA A 139 -2.92 -7.46 3.04
C ALA A 139 -2.60 -8.62 4.01
N GLY A 140 -1.41 -8.56 4.62
CA GLY A 140 -1.00 -9.43 5.73
C GLY A 140 -1.36 -8.89 7.13
N SER A 141 -2.11 -7.79 7.25
CA SER A 141 -2.49 -7.21 8.55
C SER A 141 -3.83 -7.80 8.94
N GLY A 142 -3.90 -8.74 9.87
CA GLY A 142 -3.14 -8.74 11.12
C GLY A 142 -1.71 -9.30 11.13
N ARG A 143 -0.70 -8.43 11.00
CA ARG A 143 0.65 -8.66 11.51
C ARG A 143 0.54 -8.38 13.00
N VAL A 144 -0.01 -9.35 13.69
CA VAL A 144 0.16 -9.53 15.13
C VAL A 144 1.66 -9.66 15.32
N LYS A 145 2.33 -8.59 15.76
CA LYS A 145 3.64 -8.76 16.39
C LYS A 145 3.40 -9.46 17.72
N CYS A 146 4.21 -10.45 18.02
CA CYS A 146 4.26 -10.93 19.38
C CYS A 146 4.67 -9.77 20.29
N LYS A 147 3.95 -9.56 21.39
CA LYS A 147 4.28 -8.49 22.35
C LYS A 147 5.68 -8.70 22.96
N GLN A 148 6.09 -9.95 23.11
CA GLN A 148 7.38 -10.34 23.71
C GLN A 148 8.47 -10.50 22.65
N HIS A 149 8.17 -11.23 21.57
CA HIS A 149 9.21 -11.68 20.63
C HIS A 149 9.14 -11.01 19.25
N GLY A 150 8.40 -9.91 19.14
CA GLY A 150 8.31 -9.12 17.92
C GLY A 150 7.83 -9.94 16.72
N LEU A 151 8.67 -10.00 15.69
CA LEU A 151 8.37 -10.69 14.42
C LEU A 151 9.15 -12.00 14.24
N GLU A 152 10.19 -12.21 15.04
CA GLU A 152 11.23 -13.22 14.80
C GLU A 152 10.68 -14.66 14.81
N TYR A 153 9.69 -14.91 15.67
CA TYR A 153 9.12 -16.25 15.85
C TYR A 153 7.71 -16.38 15.29
N LEU A 154 7.29 -15.48 14.38
CA LEU A 154 5.97 -15.59 13.77
C LEU A 154 5.95 -16.69 12.72
N GLU A 155 5.07 -17.66 12.90
CA GLU A 155 4.83 -18.75 11.96
C GLU A 155 3.63 -18.43 11.07
N TYR A 156 3.77 -18.72 9.78
CA TYR A 156 2.68 -18.64 8.82
C TYR A 156 2.32 -20.03 8.32
N LYS A 157 1.05 -20.24 8.05
CA LYS A 157 0.56 -21.40 7.32
C LYS A 157 1.04 -21.31 5.88
N CYS A 158 1.47 -22.42 5.29
CA CYS A 158 1.65 -22.50 3.84
C CYS A 158 0.35 -22.12 3.12
N ARG A 159 0.40 -21.26 2.10
CA ARG A 159 -0.80 -20.87 1.35
C ARG A 159 -1.50 -22.08 0.72
N TYR A 160 -0.74 -23.08 0.28
CA TYR A 160 -1.25 -24.15 -0.57
C TYR A 160 -1.56 -25.46 0.15
N CYS A 161 -1.20 -25.62 1.43
CA CYS A 161 -1.52 -26.84 2.18
C CYS A 161 -1.71 -26.57 3.68
N CYS A 162 -2.19 -27.59 4.40
CA CYS A 162 -2.37 -27.54 5.85
C CYS A 162 -1.38 -28.42 6.62
N THR A 163 -0.43 -29.08 5.96
CA THR A 163 0.54 -29.97 6.60
C THR A 163 1.88 -29.30 6.88
N GLY A 164 2.25 -28.29 6.09
CA GLY A 164 3.52 -27.59 6.23
C GLY A 164 3.33 -26.18 6.80
N ILE A 165 4.16 -25.84 7.78
CA ILE A 165 4.40 -24.46 8.17
C ILE A 165 5.30 -23.81 7.11
N ALA A 166 5.09 -22.53 6.84
CA ALA A 166 5.86 -21.81 5.86
C ALA A 166 7.32 -21.64 6.29
N ALA A 167 8.23 -21.97 5.38
CA ALA A 167 9.66 -21.73 5.52
C ALA A 167 10.15 -20.65 4.54
N PHE A 168 9.34 -20.33 3.53
CA PHE A 168 9.69 -19.39 2.46
C PHE A 168 8.58 -18.36 2.30
N PHE A 169 8.97 -17.13 1.93
CA PHE A 169 8.06 -16.06 1.53
C PHE A 169 8.52 -15.49 0.19
N CYS A 170 7.76 -15.76 -0.87
CA CYS A 170 8.16 -15.45 -2.24
C CYS A 170 7.20 -14.43 -2.88
N GLY A 171 7.74 -13.62 -3.79
CA GLY A 171 6.99 -12.60 -4.51
C GLY A 171 6.29 -11.58 -3.60
N GLY A 172 6.79 -11.37 -2.39
CA GLY A 172 6.27 -10.38 -1.44
C GLY A 172 4.83 -10.60 -0.98
N THR A 173 4.24 -11.76 -1.27
CA THR A 173 2.80 -11.99 -1.07
C THR A 173 2.45 -13.39 -0.57
N THR A 174 3.30 -14.40 -0.82
CA THR A 174 2.89 -15.80 -0.65
C THR A 174 3.86 -16.60 0.20
N HIS A 175 3.32 -17.25 1.24
CA HIS A 175 4.09 -18.14 2.11
C HIS A 175 4.03 -19.60 1.63
N PHE A 176 5.19 -20.26 1.59
CA PHE A 176 5.33 -21.65 1.14
C PHE A 176 6.03 -22.51 2.20
N CYS A 177 5.53 -23.72 2.42
CA CYS A 177 6.34 -24.78 3.04
C CYS A 177 7.32 -25.36 2.02
N THR A 178 8.34 -26.07 2.50
CA THR A 178 9.38 -26.67 1.65
C THR A 178 8.82 -27.51 0.50
N ARG A 179 7.79 -28.32 0.77
CA ARG A 179 7.17 -29.18 -0.25
C ARG A 179 6.39 -28.40 -1.30
N CYS A 180 5.67 -27.34 -0.93
CA CYS A 180 4.94 -26.54 -1.91
C CYS A 180 5.87 -25.60 -2.69
N HIS A 181 6.96 -25.16 -2.06
CA HIS A 181 7.93 -24.26 -2.67
C HIS A 181 8.64 -24.87 -3.88
N THR A 182 8.80 -26.20 -3.97
CA THR A 182 9.40 -26.87 -5.14
C THR A 182 8.65 -26.60 -6.45
N PHE A 183 7.39 -26.17 -6.37
CA PHE A 183 6.57 -25.83 -7.53
C PHE A 183 6.45 -24.31 -7.74
N GLY A 184 7.01 -23.48 -6.86
CA GLY A 184 6.91 -22.02 -6.90
C GLY A 184 5.47 -21.54 -7.04
N PHE A 185 5.24 -20.55 -7.91
CA PHE A 185 3.89 -20.02 -8.20
C PHE A 185 2.98 -21.00 -8.95
N ASN A 186 3.50 -22.14 -9.42
CA ASN A 186 2.69 -23.22 -9.99
C ASN A 186 2.17 -24.21 -8.93
N ALA A 187 2.46 -23.97 -7.65
CA ALA A 187 1.95 -24.80 -6.56
C ALA A 187 0.41 -24.84 -6.56
N ARG A 188 -0.16 -26.05 -6.52
CA ARG A 188 -1.61 -26.25 -6.48
C ARG A 188 -2.10 -26.39 -5.05
N ALA A 189 -3.27 -25.82 -4.78
CA ALA A 189 -3.98 -26.00 -3.51
C ALA A 189 -4.22 -27.49 -3.25
N GLN A 190 -3.72 -27.98 -2.12
CA GLN A 190 -3.95 -29.34 -1.67
C GLN A 190 -5.26 -29.39 -0.86
N PRO A 191 -6.01 -30.49 -0.91
CA PRO A 191 -7.07 -30.71 0.07
C PRO A 191 -6.49 -30.78 1.48
N CYS A 192 -7.30 -30.45 2.49
CA CYS A 192 -6.89 -30.65 3.86
C CYS A 192 -6.87 -32.16 4.17
N PRO A 193 -5.88 -32.69 4.92
CA PRO A 193 -5.91 -34.08 5.36
C PRO A 193 -6.96 -34.38 6.44
N GLU A 194 -7.56 -33.36 7.06
CA GLU A 194 -8.64 -33.49 8.07
C GLU A 194 -8.30 -34.30 9.33
N ASP A 195 -7.02 -34.61 9.53
CA ASP A 195 -6.51 -35.40 10.65
C ASP A 195 -5.49 -34.63 11.49
N SER A 196 -4.76 -35.36 12.34
CA SER A 196 -3.71 -34.82 13.21
C SER A 196 -2.50 -34.20 12.47
N THR A 197 -2.37 -34.44 11.17
CA THR A 197 -1.30 -33.86 10.34
C THR A 197 -1.65 -32.44 9.87
N CYS A 198 -2.92 -32.04 9.96
CA CYS A 198 -3.34 -30.66 9.73
C CYS A 198 -2.84 -29.75 10.87
N VAL A 199 -2.26 -28.60 10.54
CA VAL A 199 -1.85 -27.57 11.52
C VAL A 199 -3.02 -27.01 12.36
N PHE A 200 -4.26 -27.27 11.94
CA PHE A 200 -5.49 -26.95 12.67
C PHE A 200 -6.28 -28.18 13.12
N TYR A 201 -5.72 -29.39 13.01
CA TYR A 201 -6.39 -30.65 13.39
C TYR A 201 -7.77 -30.81 12.73
N GLY A 202 -7.86 -30.47 11.44
CA GLY A 202 -9.09 -30.54 10.64
C GLY A 202 -10.04 -29.35 10.80
N LYS A 203 -9.91 -28.51 11.84
CA LYS A 203 -10.85 -27.41 12.13
C LYS A 203 -10.28 -26.05 11.75
N HIS A 204 -10.58 -25.61 10.53
CA HIS A 204 -9.99 -24.38 9.97
C HIS A 204 -10.79 -23.13 10.33
N PRO A 205 -10.10 -22.01 10.60
CA PRO A 205 -10.67 -20.69 10.43
C PRO A 205 -11.14 -20.45 8.98
N SER A 206 -12.23 -19.71 8.80
CA SER A 206 -12.84 -19.44 7.49
C SER A 206 -11.91 -18.71 6.50
N ARG A 207 -10.87 -18.02 7.00
CA ARG A 207 -9.84 -17.31 6.23
C ARG A 207 -8.50 -18.04 6.17
N ALA A 208 -8.49 -19.37 6.26
CA ALA A 208 -7.28 -20.20 6.17
C ALA A 208 -7.32 -21.20 5.00
N ARG A 209 -8.00 -20.87 3.88
CA ARG A 209 -8.26 -21.80 2.78
C ARG A 209 -7.03 -21.98 1.88
N ASN A 210 -6.75 -23.23 1.51
CA ASN A 210 -5.64 -23.58 0.63
C ASN A 210 -5.79 -22.94 -0.76
N GLY A 211 -4.71 -22.33 -1.25
CA GLY A 211 -4.60 -21.63 -2.52
C GLY A 211 -5.29 -20.26 -2.59
N LYS A 212 -5.99 -19.85 -1.53
CA LYS A 212 -6.70 -18.56 -1.49
C LYS A 212 -6.10 -17.63 -0.45
N ASP A 213 -6.06 -18.07 0.80
CA ASP A 213 -5.78 -17.19 1.93
C ASP A 213 -4.36 -17.40 2.48
N GLU A 214 -3.71 -16.29 2.82
CA GLU A 214 -2.55 -16.27 3.73
C GLU A 214 -3.05 -16.33 5.18
N TYR A 215 -2.33 -17.04 6.06
CA TYR A 215 -2.76 -17.16 7.46
C TYR A 215 -1.57 -17.19 8.43
N LEU A 216 -1.59 -16.30 9.43
CA LEU A 216 -0.60 -16.27 10.52
C LEU A 216 -1.03 -17.25 11.62
N LEU A 217 -0.17 -18.21 11.94
CA LEU A 217 -0.40 -19.21 12.99
C LEU A 217 -0.12 -18.66 14.40
N GLY A 218 0.80 -17.70 14.51
CA GLY A 218 1.17 -17.05 15.77
C GLY A 218 2.66 -17.13 16.07
N CYS A 219 3.04 -16.88 17.32
CA CYS A 219 4.43 -16.84 17.75
C CYS A 219 4.88 -18.21 18.31
N ALA A 220 5.80 -18.91 17.62
CA ALA A 220 6.33 -20.21 18.04
C ALA A 220 6.95 -20.17 19.43
N ALA A 221 7.72 -19.11 19.74
CA ALA A 221 8.33 -18.94 21.06
C ALA A 221 7.30 -18.80 22.19
N CYS A 222 6.10 -18.27 21.92
CA CYS A 222 5.01 -18.24 22.90
C CYS A 222 4.28 -19.58 23.01
N ALA A 223 4.24 -20.35 21.92
CA ALA A 223 3.61 -21.67 21.89
C ALA A 223 4.46 -22.75 22.60
N GLY A 224 5.74 -22.45 22.91
CA GLY A 224 6.72 -23.31 23.57
C GLY A 224 6.42 -23.70 25.03
N SER A 225 5.15 -23.75 25.45
CA SER A 225 4.75 -24.31 26.76
C SER A 225 3.50 -25.18 26.71
N THR A 226 2.64 -25.05 25.69
CA THR A 226 1.56 -26.00 25.35
C THR A 226 0.84 -25.43 24.14
N ARG A 227 0.74 -26.17 23.03
CA ARG A 227 -0.24 -25.87 21.96
C ARG A 227 -1.64 -26.22 22.46
N ALA A 228 -2.19 -25.40 23.36
CA ALA A 228 -3.57 -25.49 23.81
C ALA A 228 -4.45 -24.60 22.92
N VAL A 229 -5.36 -25.23 22.19
CA VAL A 229 -6.34 -24.57 21.31
C VAL A 229 -7.45 -24.00 22.19
N HIS A 230 -7.50 -22.68 22.38
CA HIS A 230 -8.74 -22.06 22.86
C HIS A 230 -9.76 -22.06 21.72
N VAL A 231 -10.65 -23.05 21.76
CA VAL A 231 -11.91 -23.03 21.01
C VAL A 231 -12.90 -22.20 21.83
N SER A 232 -13.04 -20.91 21.51
CA SER A 232 -14.21 -20.17 22.00
C SER A 232 -15.44 -20.73 21.28
N SER A 233 -16.21 -21.51 22.02
CA SER A 233 -17.53 -21.99 21.63
C SER A 233 -18.54 -21.03 22.27
N GLN A 234 -19.44 -20.51 21.44
CA GLN A 234 -20.57 -19.62 21.75
C GLN A 234 -20.23 -18.14 21.98
#